data_AF-A0A959H2W8-F1
#
_entry.id   AF-A0A959H2W8-F1
#
_cell.length_a   1.000
_cell.length_b   1.000
_cell.length_c   1.000
_cell.angle_alpha   90.00
_cell.angle_beta   90.00
_cell.angle_gamma   90.00
#
_symmetry.space_group_name_H-M   'P 1'
#
loop_
_entity.id
_entity.type
_entity.pdbx_description
1 polymer ?
#
loop_
_entity_poly.entity_id
_entity_poly.type
_entity_poly.pdbx_seq_one_letter_code
_entity_poly.pdbx_strand_id
1 'polypeptide(L)'
;RTVPDGDERDKDVAAAIIYAVDNGASVINMSFGKGASPRKDVVDEAVRYALKNDVLIVHAAGNDNKLISDENNFPTDKFEKRGGFLGLFGPKYAENWIEVGALNWKDDETLVAPFSNYSPDFVDVFAPGMAIYSTTPFNGYENQQG
;
A
#
# COMPACT_ATOMS: atom_id res chain seq x y z
N ARG A 1 -9.90 -10.78 7.95
CA ARG A 1 -10.38 -9.67 7.09
C ARG A 1 -9.73 -8.40 7.60
N THR A 2 -8.98 -7.71 6.76
CA THR A 2 -8.09 -6.61 7.17
C THR A 2 -8.82 -5.26 7.32
N VAL A 3 -10.01 -5.11 6.71
CA VAL A 3 -10.91 -3.94 6.90
C VAL A 3 -12.38 -4.33 6.66
N PRO A 4 -13.32 -3.93 7.55
CA PRO A 4 -13.96 -2.60 7.41
C PRO A 4 -14.37 -1.85 8.70
N ASP A 5 -14.14 -2.34 9.94
CA ASP A 5 -14.56 -1.63 11.17
C ASP A 5 -13.60 -1.92 12.35
N GLY A 6 -12.29 -1.82 12.11
CA GLY A 6 -11.26 -2.19 13.08
C GLY A 6 -9.83 -1.95 12.59
N ASP A 7 -9.59 -0.75 12.07
CA ASP A 7 -8.33 -0.06 11.75
C ASP A 7 -7.09 -0.93 11.60
N GLU A 8 -6.77 -1.28 10.35
CA GLU A 8 -5.50 -1.76 9.77
C GLU A 8 -4.38 -2.14 10.76
N ARG A 9 -4.67 -3.01 11.73
CA ARG A 9 -3.69 -3.32 12.78
C ARG A 9 -2.51 -4.01 12.13
N ASP A 10 -1.30 -3.65 12.54
CA ASP A 10 -0.07 -4.21 11.97
C ASP A 10 -0.08 -5.74 11.91
N LYS A 11 -0.60 -6.38 12.96
CA LYS A 11 -0.74 -7.85 13.02
C LYS A 11 -1.68 -8.41 11.94
N ASP A 12 -2.76 -7.70 11.64
CA ASP A 12 -3.81 -8.17 10.73
C ASP A 12 -3.37 -7.95 9.27
N VAL A 13 -2.67 -6.84 9.02
CA VAL A 13 -1.97 -6.57 7.75
C VAL A 13 -0.91 -7.64 7.50
N ALA A 14 -0.02 -7.88 8.47
CA ALA A 14 1.04 -8.88 8.34
C ALA A 14 0.48 -10.29 8.11
N ALA A 15 -0.53 -10.69 8.88
CA ALA A 15 -1.17 -12.00 8.72
C ALA A 15 -1.84 -12.15 7.34
N ALA A 16 -2.44 -11.09 6.79
CA ALA A 16 -3.04 -11.12 5.46
C ALA A 16 -2.01 -11.27 4.34
N ILE A 17 -0.88 -10.57 4.43
CA ILE A 17 0.23 -10.70 3.48
C ILE A 17 0.76 -12.14 3.51
N ILE A 18 1.08 -12.67 4.71
CA ILE A 18 1.58 -14.05 4.87
C ILE A 18 0.56 -15.05 4.31
N TYR A 19 -0.71 -14.89 4.64
CA TYR A 19 -1.78 -15.76 4.13
C TYR A 19 -1.83 -15.75 2.60
N ALA A 20 -1.76 -14.59 1.95
CA ALA A 20 -1.79 -14.52 0.49
C ALA A 20 -0.59 -15.23 -0.15
N VAL A 21 0.62 -15.01 0.39
CA VAL A 21 1.85 -15.69 -0.06
C VAL A 21 1.73 -17.21 0.12
N ASP A 22 1.29 -17.68 1.29
CA ASP A 22 1.14 -19.11 1.57
C ASP A 22 0.08 -19.79 0.70
N ASN A 23 -0.88 -19.02 0.17
CA ASN A 23 -1.89 -19.50 -0.78
C ASN A 23 -1.46 -19.35 -2.26
N GLY A 24 -0.19 -19.03 -2.52
CA GLY A 24 0.38 -19.01 -3.87
C GLY A 24 0.05 -17.76 -4.68
N ALA A 25 -0.29 -16.65 -4.03
CA ALA A 25 -0.45 -15.38 -4.72
C ALA A 25 0.87 -14.94 -5.36
N SER A 26 0.84 -14.58 -6.66
CA SER A 26 1.97 -13.91 -7.32
C SER A 26 1.92 -12.40 -7.17
N VAL A 27 0.74 -11.84 -6.86
CA VAL A 27 0.49 -10.42 -6.67
C VAL A 27 -0.48 -10.21 -5.50
N ILE A 28 -0.19 -9.23 -4.65
CA ILE A 28 -1.05 -8.79 -3.54
C ILE A 28 -1.41 -7.33 -3.78
N ASN A 29 -2.71 -7.02 -3.88
CA ASN A 29 -3.22 -5.64 -3.97
C ASN A 29 -3.72 -5.17 -2.60
N MET A 30 -3.25 -4.00 -2.17
CA MET A 30 -3.55 -3.39 -0.88
C MET A 30 -4.16 -2.00 -1.08
N SER A 31 -5.50 -1.94 -1.14
CA SER A 31 -6.27 -0.70 -1.24
C SER A 31 -6.62 -0.15 0.15
N PHE A 32 -5.62 -0.01 1.01
CA PHE A 32 -5.71 0.60 2.33
C PHE A 32 -4.37 1.26 2.64
N GLY A 33 -4.34 2.20 3.58
CA GLY A 33 -3.13 2.84 4.07
C GLY A 33 -3.40 3.53 5.39
N LYS A 34 -2.37 3.81 6.18
CA LYS A 34 -2.51 4.46 7.49
C LYS A 34 -1.33 5.36 7.83
N GLY A 35 -1.59 6.39 8.61
CA GLY A 35 -0.56 7.35 9.04
C GLY A 35 0.35 6.87 10.18
N ALA A 36 0.08 5.70 10.79
CA ALA A 36 0.86 5.19 11.91
C ALA A 36 0.95 3.66 11.94
N SER A 37 2.13 3.13 12.24
CA SER A 37 2.41 1.70 12.35
C SER A 37 3.21 1.40 13.63
N PRO A 38 2.54 1.31 14.81
CA PRO A 38 3.23 1.11 16.09
C PRO A 38 3.99 -0.22 16.18
N ARG A 39 3.61 -1.21 15.36
CA ARG A 39 4.27 -2.52 15.22
C ARG A 39 4.71 -2.76 13.78
N LYS A 40 5.31 -1.73 13.16
CA LYS A 40 5.88 -1.79 11.81
C LYS A 40 6.80 -2.98 11.60
N ASP A 41 7.54 -3.39 12.64
CA ASP A 41 8.41 -4.56 12.64
C ASP A 41 7.74 -5.84 12.15
N VAL A 42 6.47 -6.05 12.52
CA VAL A 42 5.70 -7.24 12.15
C VAL A 42 5.26 -7.18 10.68
N VAL A 43 4.88 -5.99 10.20
CA VAL A 43 4.51 -5.79 8.80
C VAL A 43 5.73 -5.92 7.90
N ASP A 44 6.86 -5.35 8.31
CA ASP A 44 8.15 -5.47 7.63
C ASP A 44 8.59 -6.93 7.49
N GLU A 45 8.33 -7.77 8.50
CA GLU A 45 8.58 -9.22 8.40
C GLU A 45 7.72 -9.89 7.33
N ALA A 46 6.44 -9.52 7.24
CA ALA A 46 5.55 -10.03 6.20
C ALA A 46 5.93 -9.53 4.80
N VAL A 47 6.33 -8.26 4.64
CA VAL A 47 6.81 -7.71 3.36
C VAL A 47 8.09 -8.42 2.92
N ARG A 48 9.05 -8.63 3.83
CA ARG A 48 10.26 -9.44 3.54
C ARG A 48 9.91 -10.87 3.14
N TYR A 49 8.87 -11.46 3.74
CA TYR A 49 8.40 -12.79 3.39
C TYR A 49 7.82 -12.84 1.97
N ALA A 50 7.01 -11.85 1.57
CA ALA A 50 6.52 -11.73 0.20
C ALA A 50 7.68 -11.55 -0.80
N LEU A 51 8.65 -10.67 -0.50
CA LEU A 51 9.84 -10.48 -1.34
C LEU A 51 10.64 -11.78 -1.55
N LYS A 52 10.86 -12.55 -0.47
CA LYS A 52 11.59 -13.82 -0.54
C LYS A 52 10.87 -14.86 -1.42
N ASN A 53 9.55 -14.77 -1.53
CA ASN A 53 8.72 -15.70 -2.31
C ASN A 53 8.33 -15.14 -3.69
N ASP A 54 8.99 -14.06 -4.16
CA ASP A 54 8.75 -13.46 -5.48
C ASP A 54 7.29 -13.01 -5.71
N VAL A 55 6.68 -12.44 -4.67
CA VAL A 55 5.29 -11.96 -4.70
C VAL A 55 5.26 -10.45 -4.83
N LEU A 56 4.72 -9.91 -5.92
CA LEU A 56 4.58 -8.46 -6.12
C LEU A 56 3.55 -7.88 -5.14
N ILE A 57 3.88 -6.77 -4.50
CA ILE A 57 2.96 -6.00 -3.66
C ILE A 57 2.60 -4.70 -4.38
N VAL A 58 1.32 -4.42 -4.48
CA VAL A 58 0.77 -3.18 -5.04
C VAL A 58 -0.02 -2.48 -3.94
N HIS A 59 0.34 -1.24 -3.63
CA HIS A 59 -0.25 -0.47 -2.53
C HIS A 59 -0.73 0.90 -3.01
N ALA A 60 -1.86 1.36 -2.47
CA ALA A 60 -2.39 2.67 -2.82
C ALA A 60 -1.69 3.78 -2.03
N ALA A 61 -1.35 4.89 -2.70
CA ALA A 61 -0.69 6.05 -2.09
C ALA A 61 -1.49 6.72 -0.96
N GLY A 62 -2.82 6.52 -0.95
CA GLY A 62 -3.75 7.12 0.01
C GLY A 62 -4.51 8.33 -0.55
N ASN A 63 -5.55 8.75 0.18
CA ASN A 63 -6.60 9.62 -0.32
C ASN A 63 -6.73 10.95 0.47
N ASP A 64 -5.61 11.48 0.93
CA ASP A 64 -5.54 12.67 1.79
C ASP A 64 -5.07 13.96 1.07
N ASN A 65 -4.69 13.88 -0.20
CA ASN A 65 -4.01 14.95 -0.94
C ASN A 65 -2.75 15.48 -0.22
N LYS A 66 -1.92 14.56 0.28
CA LYS A 66 -0.70 14.86 1.01
C LYS A 66 0.54 14.37 0.30
N LEU A 67 1.63 15.10 0.51
CA LEU A 67 2.98 14.61 0.21
C LEU A 67 3.31 13.46 1.18
N ILE A 68 3.55 12.27 0.64
CA ILE A 68 3.90 11.09 1.44
C ILE A 68 5.41 10.85 1.53
N SER A 69 5.81 10.25 2.65
CA SER A 69 7.14 9.77 2.95
C SER A 69 7.07 8.43 3.71
N ASP A 70 8.22 7.88 4.04
CA ASP A 70 8.37 6.67 4.86
C ASP A 70 7.96 6.84 6.34
N GLU A 71 7.52 8.04 6.74
CA GLU A 71 7.12 8.35 8.12
C GLU A 71 5.61 8.51 8.27
N ASN A 72 4.85 8.67 7.18
CA ASN A 72 3.45 9.10 7.25
C ASN A 72 2.47 8.30 6.38
N ASN A 73 2.94 7.31 5.63
CA ASN A 73 2.11 6.39 4.86
C ASN A 73 2.60 4.97 5.18
N PHE A 74 1.73 4.10 5.68
CA PHE A 74 2.08 2.72 6.01
C PHE A 74 1.02 1.75 5.50
N PRO A 75 1.39 0.50 5.16
CA PRO A 75 2.77 -0.03 5.08
C PRO A 75 3.66 0.67 4.04
N THR A 76 4.97 0.45 4.13
CA THR A 76 5.97 0.98 3.20
C THR A 76 6.89 -0.13 2.69
N ASP A 77 7.55 0.14 1.56
CA ASP A 77 8.59 -0.69 0.98
C ASP A 77 9.89 -0.71 1.82
N LYS A 78 10.13 0.34 2.63
CA LYS A 78 11.30 0.47 3.50
C LYS A 78 11.18 -0.40 4.75
N PHE A 79 12.19 -1.23 5.04
CA PHE A 79 12.27 -2.00 6.28
C PHE A 79 13.69 -2.06 6.87
N GLU A 80 13.75 -2.14 8.20
CA GLU A 80 15.01 -2.24 8.94
C GLU A 80 15.62 -3.66 8.90
N LYS A 81 16.93 -3.77 9.10
CA LYS A 81 17.60 -5.09 9.20
C LYS A 81 17.35 -5.69 10.59
N ARG A 82 17.16 -7.02 10.66
CA ARG A 82 17.11 -7.74 11.95
C ARG A 82 18.44 -7.51 12.69
N GLY A 83 18.40 -6.84 13.84
CA GLY A 83 19.58 -6.39 14.59
C GLY A 83 19.89 -4.88 14.53
N GLY A 84 19.05 -4.08 13.87
CA GLY A 84 19.16 -2.63 13.77
C GLY A 84 19.02 -1.84 15.08
N PHE A 85 18.84 -2.49 16.24
CA PHE A 85 18.81 -1.83 17.56
C PHE A 85 20.11 -1.05 17.87
N LEU A 86 21.22 -1.33 17.19
CA LEU A 86 22.48 -0.57 17.30
C LEU A 86 22.78 0.36 16.10
N GLY A 87 21.90 0.50 15.10
CA GLY A 87 22.10 1.45 13.99
C GLY A 87 23.32 1.17 13.07
N LEU A 88 23.86 -0.06 13.10
CA LEU A 88 25.08 -0.42 12.36
C LEU A 88 24.86 -0.70 10.86
N PHE A 89 23.61 -0.80 10.40
CA PHE A 89 23.28 -1.06 8.99
C PHE A 89 22.11 -0.19 8.56
N GLY A 90 22.19 0.41 7.37
CA GLY A 90 21.14 1.24 6.80
C GLY A 90 19.88 0.46 6.38
N PRO A 91 18.81 1.17 6.01
CA PRO A 91 17.53 0.57 5.64
C PRO A 91 17.63 -0.25 4.35
N LYS A 92 16.70 -1.18 4.19
CA LYS A 92 16.45 -1.91 2.93
C LYS A 92 15.08 -1.54 2.37
N TYR A 93 14.91 -1.76 1.08
CA TYR A 93 13.67 -1.50 0.36
C TYR A 93 13.19 -2.80 -0.31
N ALA A 94 11.87 -2.98 -0.39
CA ALA A 94 11.21 -4.07 -1.09
C ALA A 94 11.22 -3.76 -2.60
N GLU A 95 12.09 -4.40 -3.37
CA GLU A 95 12.15 -4.23 -4.84
C GLU A 95 10.91 -4.77 -5.56
N ASN A 96 10.08 -5.55 -4.86
CA ASN A 96 8.81 -6.12 -5.32
C ASN A 96 7.59 -5.27 -4.89
N TRP A 97 7.75 -3.95 -4.80
CA TRP A 97 6.69 -3.02 -4.39
C TRP A 97 6.34 -2.05 -5.52
N ILE A 98 5.06 -1.73 -5.67
CA ILE A 98 4.57 -0.64 -6.52
C ILE A 98 3.58 0.20 -5.71
N GLU A 99 3.91 1.47 -5.52
CA GLU A 99 3.02 2.47 -4.94
C GLU A 99 2.23 3.18 -6.05
N VAL A 100 0.90 3.20 -5.92
CA VAL A 100 -0.02 3.68 -6.96
C VAL A 100 -0.78 4.92 -6.49
N GLY A 101 -0.57 6.04 -7.19
CA GLY A 101 -1.39 7.25 -7.07
C GLY A 101 -2.63 7.19 -7.97
N ALA A 102 -3.62 8.04 -7.70
CA ALA A 102 -4.89 8.08 -8.41
C ALA A 102 -4.95 9.21 -9.46
N LEU A 103 -5.42 8.87 -10.66
CA LEU A 103 -5.73 9.80 -11.74
C LEU A 103 -7.22 10.10 -11.81
N ASN A 104 -7.49 11.33 -12.23
CA ASN A 104 -8.76 11.81 -12.73
C ASN A 104 -9.02 11.26 -14.15
N TRP A 105 -10.28 11.30 -14.59
CA TRP A 105 -10.71 10.93 -15.94
C TRP A 105 -10.50 12.07 -16.96
N LYS A 106 -10.11 13.26 -16.51
CA LYS A 106 -9.80 14.42 -17.35
C LYS A 106 -8.33 14.44 -17.74
N ASP A 107 -8.08 14.57 -19.05
CA ASP A 107 -6.74 14.74 -19.63
C ASP A 107 -6.39 16.23 -19.74
N ASP A 108 -6.22 16.88 -18.60
CA ASP A 108 -5.86 18.29 -18.46
C ASP A 108 -4.94 18.52 -17.25
N GLU A 109 -4.72 19.77 -16.84
CA GLU A 109 -3.88 20.11 -15.68
C GLU A 109 -4.40 19.51 -14.35
N THR A 110 -5.63 18.97 -14.34
CA THR A 110 -6.25 18.27 -13.20
C THR A 110 -6.20 16.74 -13.32
N LEU A 111 -5.27 16.21 -14.13
CA LEU A 111 -5.09 14.78 -14.39
C LEU A 111 -4.82 13.98 -13.11
N VAL A 112 -4.08 14.51 -12.14
CA VAL A 112 -3.94 13.86 -10.82
C VAL A 112 -5.24 14.06 -10.04
N ALA A 113 -5.79 12.98 -9.47
CA ALA A 113 -7.03 13.08 -8.70
C ALA A 113 -6.82 14.01 -7.49
N PRO A 114 -7.74 14.94 -7.20
CA PRO A 114 -7.58 15.95 -6.14
C PRO A 114 -7.47 15.38 -4.73
N PHE A 115 -7.75 14.09 -4.55
CA PHE A 115 -7.58 13.37 -3.28
C PHE A 115 -6.29 12.53 -3.24
N SER A 116 -5.64 12.26 -4.38
CA SER A 116 -4.47 11.38 -4.43
C SER A 116 -3.35 11.96 -3.57
N ASN A 117 -2.81 11.14 -2.67
CA ASN A 117 -1.47 11.38 -2.16
C ASN A 117 -0.46 11.30 -3.31
N TYR A 118 0.68 11.98 -3.13
CA TYR A 118 1.70 12.12 -4.16
C TYR A 118 3.08 12.16 -3.54
N SER A 119 4.09 11.73 -4.30
CA SER A 119 5.49 11.93 -3.94
C SER A 119 6.39 11.58 -5.13
N PRO A 120 7.37 12.43 -5.51
CA PRO A 120 8.31 12.08 -6.58
C PRO A 120 9.24 10.93 -6.21
N ASP A 121 9.40 10.65 -4.92
CA ASP A 121 10.33 9.64 -4.41
C ASP A 121 9.64 8.35 -3.95
N PHE A 122 8.33 8.40 -3.67
CA PHE A 122 7.58 7.30 -3.05
C PHE A 122 6.37 6.83 -3.86
N VAL A 123 5.92 7.54 -4.89
CA VAL A 123 4.86 7.06 -5.81
C VAL A 123 5.49 6.63 -7.12
N ASP A 124 5.36 5.35 -7.45
CA ASP A 124 5.98 4.77 -8.65
C ASP A 124 5.19 5.09 -9.92
N VAL A 125 3.86 4.97 -9.84
CA VAL A 125 2.96 5.14 -10.98
C VAL A 125 1.64 5.76 -10.54
N PHE A 126 0.93 6.35 -11.51
CA PHE A 126 -0.46 6.77 -11.33
C PHE A 126 -1.38 5.97 -12.26
N ALA A 127 -2.58 5.63 -11.77
CA ALA A 127 -3.60 4.88 -12.51
C ALA A 127 -4.99 5.51 -12.34
N PRO A 128 -5.97 5.26 -13.23
CA PRO A 128 -7.34 5.76 -13.07
C PRO A 128 -7.95 5.36 -11.72
N GLY A 129 -8.28 6.34 -10.89
CA GLY A 129 -8.85 6.14 -9.55
C GLY A 129 -10.09 6.99 -9.25
N MET A 130 -10.44 7.96 -10.11
CA MET A 130 -11.65 8.77 -9.96
C MET A 130 -12.80 8.25 -10.83
N ALA A 131 -13.99 8.13 -10.23
CA ALA A 131 -15.23 7.73 -10.89
C ALA A 131 -15.13 6.37 -11.62
N ILE A 132 -14.54 5.38 -10.95
CA ILE A 132 -14.36 4.02 -11.45
C ILE A 132 -15.65 3.24 -11.23
N TYR A 133 -16.25 2.77 -12.31
CA TYR A 133 -17.43 1.91 -12.28
C TYR A 133 -17.02 0.46 -11.98
N SER A 134 -17.48 -0.09 -10.86
CA SER A 134 -17.12 -1.44 -10.43
C SER A 134 -18.29 -2.15 -9.73
N THR A 135 -18.12 -3.44 -9.44
CA THR A 135 -19.11 -4.28 -8.77
C THR A 135 -19.28 -3.90 -7.30
N THR A 136 -20.52 -3.93 -6.82
CA THR A 136 -20.87 -3.83 -5.39
C THR A 136 -21.57 -5.09 -4.91
N PRO A 137 -21.69 -5.32 -3.59
CA PRO A 137 -22.47 -6.45 -3.06
C PRO A 137 -23.90 -6.48 -3.62
N PHE A 138 -24.53 -7.65 -3.55
CA PHE A 138 -25.92 -7.84 -4.01
C PHE A 138 -26.13 -7.60 -5.52
N ASN A 139 -25.14 -7.98 -6.35
CA ASN A 139 -25.18 -7.89 -7.82
C ASN A 139 -25.37 -6.45 -8.34
N GLY A 140 -24.83 -5.47 -7.61
CA GLY A 140 -24.87 -4.06 -7.97
C GLY A 140 -23.59 -3.60 -8.69
N TYR A 141 -23.66 -2.37 -9.21
CA TYR A 141 -22.53 -1.67 -9.81
C TYR A 141 -22.65 -0.18 -9.51
N GLU A 142 -21.58 0.44 -9.08
CA GLU A 142 -21.57 1.87 -8.72
C GLU A 142 -20.23 2.51 -9.11
N ASN A 143 -20.25 3.84 -9.30
CA ASN A 143 -19.02 4.61 -9.41
C ASN A 143 -18.46 4.86 -8.01
N GLN A 144 -17.19 4.51 -7.81
CA GLN A 144 -16.42 4.81 -6.61
C GLN A 144 -15.12 5.51 -6.98
N GLN A 145 -14.41 6.06 -6.00
CA GLN A 145 -13.12 6.68 -6.21
C GLN A 145 -12.21 6.47 -5.01
N GLY A 146 -10.90 6.42 -5.26
CA GLY A 146 -9.87 6.33 -4.24
C GLY A 146 -8.55 5.82 -4.79
#